data_AF-A0A919AB73-F1
#
_entry.id   AF-A0A919AB73-F1
#
_cell.length_a   1.000
_cell.length_b   1.000
_cell.length_c   1.000
_cell.angle_alpha   90.00
_cell.angle_beta   90.00
_cell.angle_gamma   90.00
#
_symmetry.space_group_name_H-M   'P 1'
#
loop_
_entity.id
_entity.type
_entity.pdbx_description
1 polymer ?
#
loop_
_entity_poly.entity_id
_entity_poly.type
_entity_poly.pdbx_seq_one_letter_code
_entity_poly.pdbx_strand_id
1 'polypeptide(L)'
;MQVNVEWVDARERLPRLGEPVAAAMFGTWPRDFHDRSVAGEDYWLVRPMVFHDLYIPATFRPQSEDESHYHDCFVDSDGIIRYPPGGPSEDHVTHWAALPFLPGLPVHAADGPEAGAALRRAREATGRR
;
A
#
# COMPACT_ATOMS: atom_id res chain seq x y z
N MET A 1 1.61 1.56 24.22
CA MET A 1 2.83 1.84 23.43
C MET A 1 2.40 2.62 22.22
N GLN A 2 2.91 3.83 22.04
CA GLN A 2 2.64 4.68 20.88
C GLN A 2 3.89 4.63 19.99
N VAL A 3 3.70 4.34 18.70
CA VAL A 3 4.78 4.35 17.72
C VAL A 3 4.58 5.60 16.87
N ASN A 4 5.59 6.46 16.81
CA ASN A 4 5.59 7.58 15.89
C ASN A 4 5.91 7.06 14.49
N VAL A 5 5.07 7.43 13.55
CA VAL A 5 5.19 7.05 12.14
C VAL A 5 5.53 8.30 11.35
N GLU A 6 6.57 8.21 10.53
CA GLU A 6 6.93 9.27 9.59
C GLU A 6 6.08 9.11 8.31
N TRP A 7 5.30 10.14 8.00
CA TRP A 7 4.58 10.24 6.73
C TRP A 7 5.43 11.03 5.74
N VAL A 8 5.62 10.46 4.56
CA VAL A 8 6.45 10.99 3.48
C VAL A 8 5.53 11.41 2.34
N ASP A 9 5.66 12.63 1.84
CA ASP A 9 4.93 13.08 0.65
C ASP A 9 5.41 12.29 -0.57
N ALA A 10 4.47 11.69 -1.30
CA ALA A 10 4.76 10.83 -2.45
C ALA A 10 5.36 11.61 -3.65
N ARG A 11 5.26 12.94 -3.67
CA ARG A 11 5.91 13.82 -4.64
C ARG A 11 7.38 14.05 -4.32
N GLU A 12 7.74 14.00 -3.03
CA GLU A 12 9.10 14.24 -2.57
C GLU A 12 9.95 12.97 -2.67
N ARG A 13 9.36 11.82 -2.33
CA ARG A 13 10.06 10.54 -2.33
C ARG A 13 9.09 9.38 -2.45
N LEU A 14 9.43 8.40 -3.29
CA LEU A 14 8.70 7.13 -3.41
C LEU A 14 9.28 6.06 -2.47
N PRO A 15 8.49 5.02 -2.11
CA PRO A 15 8.99 3.85 -1.38
C PRO A 15 10.02 3.07 -2.19
N ARG A 16 10.70 2.11 -1.57
CA ARG A 16 11.54 1.16 -2.31
C ARG A 16 10.66 0.17 -3.08
N LEU A 17 11.21 -0.38 -4.15
CA LEU A 17 10.55 -1.42 -4.93
C LEU A 17 10.14 -2.61 -4.05
N GLY A 18 8.87 -3.01 -4.17
CA GLY A 18 8.30 -4.13 -3.43
C GLY A 18 8.05 -3.84 -1.95
N GLU A 19 8.25 -2.59 -1.50
CA GLU A 19 8.06 -2.23 -0.11
C GLU A 19 6.57 -2.11 0.22
N PRO A 20 6.06 -2.87 1.21
CA PRO A 20 4.72 -2.69 1.70
C PRO A 20 4.67 -1.44 2.59
N VAL A 21 3.69 -0.58 2.35
CA VAL A 21 3.54 0.73 2.99
C VAL A 21 2.12 0.92 3.51
N ALA A 22 1.95 1.81 4.48
CA ALA A 22 0.67 2.46 4.72
C ALA A 22 0.57 3.65 3.75
N ALA A 23 -0.33 3.56 2.77
CA ALA A 23 -0.59 4.61 1.79
C ALA A 23 -1.78 5.47 2.22
N ALA A 24 -1.60 6.78 2.25
CA ALA A 24 -2.63 7.75 2.60
C ALA A 24 -3.12 8.50 1.36
N MET A 25 -4.43 8.53 1.23
CA MET A 25 -5.16 9.18 0.15
C MET A 25 -6.28 10.02 0.77
N PHE A 26 -6.63 11.12 0.11
CA PHE A 26 -7.78 11.93 0.50
C PHE A 26 -8.78 11.93 -0.65
N GLY A 27 -10.05 12.11 -0.31
CA GLY A 27 -11.10 12.23 -1.31
C GLY A 27 -12.34 12.84 -0.70
N THR A 28 -13.40 12.90 -1.50
CA THR A 28 -14.71 13.39 -1.06
C THR A 28 -15.73 12.29 -1.30
N TRP A 29 -16.59 12.02 -0.31
CA TRP A 29 -17.65 11.04 -0.51
C TRP A 29 -18.62 11.50 -1.61
N PRO A 30 -19.10 10.59 -2.47
CA PRO A 30 -20.10 10.93 -3.47
C PRO A 30 -21.32 11.62 -2.85
N ARG A 31 -21.90 12.60 -3.55
CA ARG A 31 -23.08 13.32 -3.03
C ARG A 31 -24.32 12.43 -2.91
N ASP A 32 -24.35 11.33 -3.64
CA ASP A 32 -25.38 10.30 -3.62
C ASP A 32 -24.96 9.06 -2.80
N PHE A 33 -23.94 9.19 -1.95
CA PHE A 33 -23.51 8.10 -1.08
C PHE A 33 -24.64 7.65 -0.15
N HIS A 34 -24.71 6.33 0.07
CA HIS A 34 -25.80 5.69 0.81
C HIS A 34 -25.94 6.22 2.25
N ASP A 35 -24.81 6.56 2.88
CA ASP A 35 -24.80 7.29 4.14
C ASP A 35 -24.82 8.80 3.87
N ARG A 36 -25.99 9.40 4.03
CA ARG A 36 -26.20 10.83 3.82
C ARG A 36 -25.51 11.71 4.86
N SER A 37 -25.05 11.16 5.98
CA SER A 37 -24.39 11.94 7.03
C SER A 37 -22.96 12.36 6.66
N VAL A 38 -22.35 11.67 5.70
CA VAL A 38 -20.99 11.94 5.21
C VAL A 38 -20.94 12.29 3.72
N ALA A 39 -22.08 12.28 3.02
CA ALA A 39 -22.14 12.56 1.58
C ALA A 39 -21.62 13.97 1.27
N GLY A 40 -20.61 14.07 0.41
CA GLY A 40 -19.94 15.33 0.08
C GLY A 40 -18.90 15.80 1.08
N GLU A 41 -18.67 15.08 2.18
CA GLU A 41 -17.61 15.38 3.14
C GLU A 41 -16.26 14.83 2.67
N ASP A 42 -15.19 15.54 3.01
CA ASP A 42 -13.82 15.11 2.76
C ASP A 42 -13.42 14.00 3.74
N TYR A 43 -12.60 13.07 3.26
CA TYR A 43 -12.07 11.98 4.06
C TYR A 43 -10.59 11.76 3.81
N TRP A 44 -9.95 11.18 4.82
CA TRP A 44 -8.65 10.51 4.68
C TRP A 44 -8.84 9.02 4.78
N LEU A 45 -8.20 8.28 3.89
CA LEU A 45 -8.16 6.84 3.89
C LEU A 45 -6.71 6.35 3.87
N VAL A 46 -6.40 5.47 4.82
CA VAL A 46 -5.09 4.80 4.89
C VAL A 46 -5.29 3.33 4.55
N ARG A 47 -4.54 2.83 3.56
CA ARG A 47 -4.59 1.42 3.14
C ARG A 47 -3.18 0.81 3.08
N PRO A 48 -3.03 -0.48 3.44
CA PRO A 48 -1.82 -1.21 3.13
C PRO A 48 -1.72 -1.42 1.62
N MET A 49 -0.56 -1.08 1.03
CA MET A 49 -0.28 -1.22 -0.41
C MET A 49 1.17 -1.63 -0.61
N VAL A 50 1.50 -2.14 -1.80
CA VAL A 50 2.88 -2.42 -2.22
C VAL A 50 3.24 -1.47 -3.36
N PHE A 51 4.43 -0.87 -3.29
CA PHE A 51 4.95 -0.03 -4.36
C PHE A 51 5.68 -0.85 -5.44
N HIS A 52 5.39 -0.55 -6.70
CA HIS A 52 5.97 -1.18 -7.88
C HIS A 52 6.51 -0.11 -8.84
N ASP A 53 7.75 -0.28 -9.30
CA ASP A 53 8.32 0.48 -10.42
C ASP A 53 7.78 -0.01 -11.78
N LEU A 54 7.43 -1.30 -11.84
CA LEU A 54 6.72 -1.96 -12.92
C LEU A 54 5.78 -3.02 -12.32
N TYR A 55 4.49 -2.88 -12.57
CA TYR A 55 3.47 -3.86 -12.22
C TYR A 55 2.78 -4.42 -13.47
N ILE A 56 2.63 -5.75 -13.50
CA ILE A 56 1.94 -6.50 -14.55
C ILE A 56 0.87 -7.37 -13.84
N PRO A 57 -0.43 -7.09 -13.99
CA PRO A 57 -1.48 -7.83 -13.30
C PRO A 57 -1.54 -9.30 -13.72
N ALA A 58 -1.61 -10.21 -12.74
CA ALA A 58 -1.66 -11.66 -13.01
C ALA A 58 -2.97 -12.13 -13.67
N THR A 59 -4.04 -11.33 -13.63
CA THR A 59 -5.35 -11.64 -14.23
C THR A 59 -5.46 -11.27 -15.72
N PHE A 60 -4.35 -10.88 -16.36
CA PHE A 60 -4.33 -10.52 -17.77
C PHE A 60 -4.71 -11.74 -18.65
N ARG A 61 -5.95 -11.78 -19.15
CA ARG A 61 -6.29 -12.59 -20.33
C ARG A 61 -5.91 -11.76 -21.56
N PRO A 62 -5.06 -12.28 -22.46
CA PRO A 62 -4.66 -11.55 -23.65
C PRO A 62 -5.85 -11.48 -24.61
N GLN A 63 -6.61 -10.38 -24.56
CA GLN A 63 -7.60 -10.04 -25.58
C GLN A 63 -7.35 -8.66 -26.22
N SER A 64 -6.29 -7.95 -25.82
CA SER A 64 -5.79 -6.75 -26.49
C SER A 64 -4.26 -6.71 -26.39
N GLU A 65 -3.60 -6.29 -27.45
CA GLU A 65 -2.14 -6.15 -27.56
C GLU A 65 -1.55 -5.04 -26.68
N ASP A 66 -2.38 -4.33 -25.91
CA ASP A 66 -1.91 -3.38 -24.91
C ASP A 66 -1.53 -4.11 -23.63
N GLU A 67 -0.29 -4.59 -23.61
CA GLU A 67 0.47 -4.89 -22.39
C GLU A 67 0.27 -3.74 -21.38
N SER A 68 -0.68 -3.90 -20.45
CA SER A 68 -0.98 -2.89 -19.45
C SER A 68 0.11 -2.94 -18.38
N HIS A 69 1.22 -2.29 -18.68
CA HIS A 69 2.36 -2.11 -17.79
C HIS A 69 2.16 -0.82 -17.01
N TYR A 70 2.23 -0.92 -15.68
CA TYR A 70 2.00 0.21 -14.80
C TYR A 70 3.29 0.57 -14.09
N HIS A 71 3.72 1.82 -14.24
CA HIS A 71 4.94 2.34 -13.64
C HIS A 71 4.65 3.19 -12.41
N ASP A 72 5.59 3.19 -11.46
CA ASP A 72 5.57 4.01 -10.24
C ASP A 72 4.20 4.00 -9.53
N CYS A 73 3.70 2.80 -9.26
CA CYS A 73 2.32 2.59 -8.80
C CYS A 73 2.24 1.86 -7.46
N PHE A 74 1.14 2.09 -6.77
CA PHE A 74 0.78 1.43 -5.52
C PHE A 74 -0.36 0.45 -5.78
N VAL A 75 -0.20 -0.79 -5.34
CA VAL A 75 -1.17 -1.86 -5.57
C VAL A 75 -1.67 -2.38 -4.23
N ASP A 76 -3.00 -2.43 -4.05
CA ASP A 76 -3.61 -3.03 -2.85
C ASP A 76 -3.89 -4.53 -3.01
N SER A 77 -4.37 -5.16 -1.94
CA SER A 77 -4.69 -6.60 -1.91
C SER A 77 -5.79 -7.01 -2.90
N ASP A 78 -6.63 -6.06 -3.32
CA ASP A 78 -7.71 -6.29 -4.28
C ASP A 78 -7.24 -6.08 -5.73
N GLY A 79 -5.96 -5.72 -5.92
CA GLY A 79 -5.36 -5.44 -7.23
C GLY A 79 -5.69 -4.05 -7.76
N ILE A 80 -6.24 -3.15 -6.95
CA ILE A 80 -6.50 -1.77 -7.38
C ILE A 80 -5.18 -1.00 -7.41
N ILE A 81 -4.92 -0.38 -8.55
CA ILE A 81 -3.72 0.39 -8.85
C ILE A 81 -3.99 1.87 -8.58
N ARG A 82 -3.09 2.52 -7.86
CA ARG A 82 -3.10 3.96 -7.59
C ARG A 82 -1.73 4.55 -7.84
N TYR A 83 -1.68 5.87 -7.96
CA TYR A 83 -0.46 6.58 -8.35
C TYR A 83 -0.12 7.70 -7.37
N PRO A 84 1.15 8.11 -7.29
CA PRO A 84 1.49 9.38 -6.66
C PRO A 84 0.81 10.55 -7.39
N PRO A 85 0.74 11.76 -6.77
CA PRO A 85 0.20 12.93 -7.43
C PRO A 85 0.92 13.22 -8.75
N GLY A 86 0.16 13.53 -9.81
CA GLY A 86 0.69 13.71 -11.16
C GLY A 86 0.76 12.43 -12.00
N GLY A 87 0.40 11.27 -11.43
CA GLY A 87 0.19 10.05 -12.19
C GLY A 87 -1.12 10.02 -13.00
N PRO A 88 -1.38 8.95 -13.76
CA PRO A 88 -2.49 8.85 -14.73
C PRO A 88 -3.90 8.68 -14.13
N SER A 89 -4.06 8.61 -12.80
CA SER A 89 -5.37 8.47 -12.14
C SER A 89 -5.65 9.62 -11.20
N GLU A 90 -6.92 10.01 -11.07
CA GLU A 90 -7.36 11.02 -10.10
C GLU A 90 -7.25 10.58 -8.62
N ASP A 91 -7.22 9.26 -8.35
CA ASP A 91 -7.18 8.71 -6.99
C ASP A 91 -5.72 8.54 -6.52
N HIS A 92 -5.16 9.61 -5.93
CA HIS A 92 -3.73 9.69 -5.64
C HIS A 92 -3.34 9.23 -4.23
N VAL A 93 -2.24 8.47 -4.15
CA VAL A 93 -1.51 8.24 -2.90
C VAL A 93 -0.67 9.47 -2.61
N THR A 94 -1.14 10.31 -1.69
CA THR A 94 -0.49 11.61 -1.39
C THR A 94 0.67 11.47 -0.43
N HIS A 95 0.56 10.57 0.54
CA HIS A 95 1.60 10.28 1.50
C HIS A 95 1.74 8.78 1.70
N TRP A 96 2.90 8.34 2.13
CA TRP A 96 3.12 6.97 2.55
C TRP A 96 3.97 6.92 3.81
N ALA A 97 3.86 5.81 4.51
CA ALA A 97 4.72 5.49 5.64
C ALA A 97 5.16 4.03 5.57
N ALA A 98 6.40 3.78 5.98
CA ALA A 98 6.88 2.42 6.17
C ALA A 98 6.00 1.70 7.21
N LEU A 99 5.69 0.42 6.98
CA LEU A 99 4.98 -0.38 7.97
C LEU A 99 5.83 -0.58 9.23
N PRO A 100 5.24 -0.98 10.38
CA PRO A 100 6.03 -1.38 11.53
C PRO A 100 7.00 -2.53 11.20
N PHE A 101 8.13 -2.59 11.89
CA PHE A 101 9.02 -3.74 11.81
C PHE A 101 8.31 -5.02 12.27
N LEU A 102 8.66 -6.15 11.64
CA LEU A 102 8.20 -7.47 12.07
C LEU A 102 8.63 -7.73 13.52
N PRO A 103 7.76 -8.37 14.35
CA PRO A 103 8.07 -8.60 15.75
C PRO A 103 9.44 -9.30 15.96
N GLY A 104 10.35 -8.62 16.66
CA GLY A 104 11.68 -9.14 16.97
C GLY A 104 12.69 -9.07 15.81
N LEU A 105 12.40 -8.33 14.73
CA LEU A 105 13.28 -8.19 13.58
C LEU A 105 13.43 -6.72 13.15
N PRO A 106 14.55 -6.33 12.52
CA PRO A 106 14.76 -4.98 11.99
C PRO A 106 14.29 -4.85 10.53
N VAL A 107 13.27 -5.60 10.09
CA VAL A 107 12.74 -5.58 8.71
C VAL A 107 11.23 -5.39 8.69
N HIS A 108 10.70 -4.71 7.67
CA HIS A 108 9.26 -4.42 7.51
C HIS A 108 8.50 -5.55 6.81
N ALA A 109 9.23 -6.35 6.01
CA ALA A 109 8.72 -7.49 5.29
C ALA A 109 9.78 -8.60 5.28
N ALA A 110 9.34 -9.83 5.14
CA ALA A 110 10.21 -10.99 4.89
C ALA A 110 9.48 -11.91 3.92
N ASP A 111 10.18 -12.35 2.89
CA ASP A 111 9.67 -13.24 1.86
C ASP A 111 10.52 -14.52 1.76
N GLY A 112 10.05 -15.48 0.97
CA GLY A 112 10.75 -16.72 0.70
C GLY A 112 11.24 -17.46 1.96
N PRO A 113 12.51 -17.94 1.98
CA PRO A 113 13.09 -18.63 3.14
C PRO A 113 13.14 -17.78 4.41
N GLU A 114 13.28 -16.45 4.29
CA GLU A 114 13.38 -15.54 5.43
C GLU A 114 12.04 -15.42 6.16
N ALA A 115 10.91 -15.49 5.43
CA ALA A 115 9.58 -15.48 6.02
C ALA A 115 9.39 -16.61 7.05
N GLY A 116 9.88 -17.82 6.76
CA GLY A 116 9.80 -18.95 7.67
C GLY A 116 10.62 -18.74 8.95
N ALA A 117 11.81 -18.15 8.83
CA ALA A 117 12.65 -17.80 9.98
C ALA A 117 12.03 -16.68 10.82
N ALA A 118 11.46 -15.67 10.16
CA ALA A 118 10.76 -14.57 10.83
C ALA A 118 9.54 -15.07 11.62
N LEU A 119 8.74 -15.95 11.03
CA LEU A 119 7.57 -16.52 11.67
C LEU A 119 7.92 -17.34 12.93
N ARG A 120 9.00 -18.13 12.88
CA ARG A 120 9.47 -18.89 14.06
C ARG A 120 9.87 -17.95 15.20
N ARG A 121 10.65 -16.91 14.92
CA ARG A 121 11.08 -15.92 15.92
C ARG A 121 9.90 -15.17 16.54
N ALA A 122 8.93 -14.77 15.73
CA ALA A 122 7.73 -14.10 16.22
C ALA A 122 6.90 -14.98 17.17
N ARG A 123 6.81 -16.29 16.87
CA ARG A 123 6.14 -17.29 17.74
C ARG A 123 6.86 -17.48 19.07
N GLU A 124 8.19 -17.59 19.02
CA GLU A 124 9.04 -17.67 20.21
C GLU A 124 8.88 -16.43 21.11
N ALA A 125 8.86 -15.23 20.52
CA ALA A 125 8.69 -13.97 21.25
C ALA A 125 7.31 -13.82 21.92
N THR A 126 6.27 -14.49 21.38
CA THR A 126 4.90 -14.41 21.89
C THR A 126 4.50 -15.59 22.77
N GLY A 127 5.41 -16.54 23.04
CA GLY A 127 5.16 -17.70 23.89
C GLY A 127 4.20 -18.74 23.31
N ARG A 128 3.84 -18.63 22.02
CA ARG A 128 3.02 -19.62 21.31
C ARG A 128 3.95 -20.58 20.56
N ARG A 129 4.17 -21.78 21.11
CA ARG A 129 4.84 -22.89 20.40
C ARG A 129 3.91 -23.49 19.35
#